data_AF-A0A9X2MFK1-F1
#
_entry.id   AF-A0A9X2MFK1-F1
#
_cell.length_a   1.000
_cell.length_b   1.000
_cell.length_c   1.000
_cell.angle_alpha   90.00
_cell.angle_beta   90.00
_cell.angle_gamma   90.00
#
_symmetry.space_group_name_H-M   'P 1'
#
loop_
_entity.id
_entity.type
_entity.pdbx_description
1 polymer ?
#
loop_
_entity_poly.entity_id
_entity_poly.type
_entity_poly.pdbx_seq_one_letter_code
_entity_poly.pdbx_strand_id
1 'polypeptide(L)'
;MADTTIWEEISKIDNIRRRTYFQWKNNIQGIKKDYSQMTEDDYIEYCSRGWAGGKISNREQFLNYMKRWESSPEYKRLLFLLKEDEFATDMLEVYEEVKKKAIEDTDSQAIKNMIMLQKEIKKYRKSIDKYMQTEEKEEDDGLIL
;
A
#
# COMPACT_ATOMS: atom_id res chain seq x y z
N MET A 1 0.57 9.51 -14.42
CA MET A 1 -0.05 8.17 -14.42
C MET A 1 -1.45 8.38 -13.88
N ALA A 2 -2.48 7.66 -14.37
CA ALA A 2 -3.84 7.86 -13.86
C ALA A 2 -3.83 7.78 -12.32
N ASP A 3 -4.54 8.70 -11.66
CA ASP A 3 -4.58 8.88 -10.21
C ASP A 3 -5.35 7.75 -9.51
N THR A 4 -4.99 6.50 -9.83
CA THR A 4 -5.71 5.32 -9.37
C THR A 4 -5.12 4.88 -8.04
N THR A 5 -5.99 4.73 -7.04
CA THR A 5 -5.59 4.28 -5.71
C THR A 5 -5.17 2.81 -5.74
N ILE A 6 -4.37 2.39 -4.75
CA ILE A 6 -4.02 0.98 -4.57
C ILE A 6 -5.27 0.10 -4.45
N TRP A 7 -6.34 0.59 -3.83
CA TRP A 7 -7.59 -0.14 -3.64
C TRP A 7 -8.35 -0.39 -4.94
N GLU A 8 -8.39 0.61 -5.83
CA GLU A 8 -9.00 0.47 -7.15
C GLU A 8 -8.23 -0.56 -8.00
N GLU A 9 -6.90 -0.54 -7.97
CA GLU A 9 -6.10 -1.51 -8.72
C GLU A 9 -6.22 -2.93 -8.14
N ILE A 10 -6.25 -3.08 -6.81
CA ILE A 10 -6.53 -4.36 -6.16
C ILE A 10 -7.92 -4.89 -6.59
N SER A 11 -8.91 -4.02 -6.73
CA SER A 11 -10.27 -4.40 -7.10
C SER A 11 -10.39 -4.99 -8.51
N LYS A 12 -9.45 -4.64 -9.41
CA LYS A 12 -9.39 -5.11 -10.80
C LYS A 12 -8.77 -6.51 -10.95
N ILE A 13 -8.20 -7.08 -9.88
CA ILE A 13 -7.60 -8.42 -9.93
C ILE A 13 -8.71 -9.49 -9.93
N ASP A 14 -9.01 -10.06 -11.09
CA ASP A 14 -10.06 -11.08 -11.25
C ASP A 14 -9.82 -12.34 -10.39
N ASN A 15 -8.56 -12.73 -10.25
CA ASN A 15 -8.20 -13.89 -9.44
C ASN A 15 -8.25 -13.52 -7.95
N ILE A 16 -9.31 -13.96 -7.29
CA ILE A 16 -9.53 -13.66 -5.88
C ILE A 16 -8.41 -14.12 -4.96
N ARG A 17 -7.76 -15.26 -5.24
CA ARG A 17 -6.62 -15.75 -4.45
C ARG A 17 -5.39 -14.87 -4.62
N ARG A 18 -5.16 -14.33 -5.82
CA ARG A 18 -4.07 -13.35 -6.04
C ARG A 18 -4.36 -12.05 -5.32
N ARG A 19 -5.61 -11.58 -5.39
CA ARG A 19 -6.08 -10.37 -4.69
C ARG A 19 -5.84 -10.48 -3.19
N THR A 20 -6.35 -11.54 -2.57
CA THR A 20 -6.20 -11.76 -1.13
C THR A 20 -4.75 -12.09 -0.75
N TYR A 21 -3.99 -12.71 -1.65
CA TYR A 21 -2.56 -12.98 -1.43
C TYR A 21 -1.77 -11.68 -1.33
N PHE A 22 -2.01 -10.75 -2.25
CA PHE A 22 -1.34 -9.45 -2.21
C PHE A 22 -1.64 -8.71 -0.89
N GLN A 23 -2.90 -8.70 -0.47
CA GLN A 23 -3.33 -8.05 0.77
C GLN A 23 -2.69 -8.70 2.02
N TRP A 24 -2.73 -10.03 2.10
CA TRP A 24 -2.11 -10.78 3.18
C TRP A 24 -0.58 -10.63 3.22
N LYS A 25 0.08 -10.80 2.07
CA LYS A 25 1.54 -10.81 1.98
C LYS A 25 2.16 -9.47 2.36
N ASN A 26 1.46 -8.37 2.10
CA ASN A 26 1.90 -7.02 2.40
C ASN A 26 1.24 -6.43 3.65
N ASN A 27 0.64 -7.27 4.52
CA ASN A 27 0.08 -6.86 5.81
C ASN A 27 -0.97 -5.74 5.71
N ILE A 28 -1.77 -5.74 4.65
CA ILE A 28 -2.77 -4.69 4.41
C ILE A 28 -3.99 -4.93 5.30
N GLN A 29 -4.32 -3.94 6.12
CA GLN A 29 -5.54 -3.93 6.92
C GLN A 29 -6.73 -3.53 6.04
N GLY A 30 -7.61 -4.49 5.74
CA GLY A 30 -8.85 -4.21 5.02
C GLY A 30 -9.98 -3.79 5.96
N ILE A 31 -10.90 -2.96 5.48
CA ILE A 31 -12.07 -2.47 6.26
C ILE A 31 -12.92 -3.63 6.80
N LYS A 32 -13.15 -4.66 5.99
CA LYS A 32 -14.01 -5.81 6.34
C LYS A 32 -13.23 -6.98 6.96
N LYS A 33 -11.92 -7.03 6.73
CA LYS A 33 -11.06 -8.12 7.14
C LYS A 33 -9.64 -7.60 7.25
N ASP A 34 -9.08 -7.76 8.43
CA ASP A 34 -7.67 -7.50 8.65
C ASP A 34 -6.86 -8.73 8.21
N TYR A 35 -6.08 -8.57 7.13
CA TYR A 35 -5.18 -9.61 6.64
C TYR A 35 -3.81 -9.56 7.31
N SER A 36 -3.46 -8.45 7.97
CA SER A 36 -2.15 -8.26 8.62
C SER A 36 -1.96 -9.17 9.83
N GLN A 37 -3.06 -9.67 10.40
CA GLN A 37 -3.07 -10.55 11.58
C GLN A 37 -3.19 -12.03 11.22
N MET A 38 -3.29 -12.38 9.93
CA MET A 38 -3.50 -13.77 9.53
C MET A 38 -2.18 -14.51 9.44
N THR A 39 -2.10 -15.66 10.10
CA THR A 39 -0.99 -16.60 9.86
C THR A 39 -1.11 -17.21 8.46
N GLU A 40 -0.05 -17.85 7.99
CA GLU A 40 -0.11 -18.57 6.71
C GLU A 40 -1.18 -19.68 6.72
N ASP A 41 -1.36 -20.36 7.86
CA ASP A 41 -2.38 -21.40 8.05
C ASP A 41 -3.79 -20.81 7.91
N ASP A 42 -4.05 -19.70 8.60
CA ASP A 42 -5.33 -18.99 8.52
C ASP A 42 -5.62 -18.52 7.09
N TYR A 43 -4.58 -18.05 6.39
CA TYR A 43 -4.69 -17.58 5.02
C TYR A 43 -5.03 -18.72 4.05
N ILE A 44 -4.41 -19.89 4.21
CA ILE A 44 -4.71 -21.06 3.37
C ILE A 44 -6.10 -21.59 3.64
N GLU A 45 -6.53 -21.64 4.90
CA GLU A 45 -7.91 -22.02 5.24
C GLU A 45 -8.91 -21.07 4.58
N TYR A 46 -8.64 -19.76 4.68
CA TYR A 46 -9.45 -18.73 4.05
C TYR A 46 -9.56 -18.92 2.52
N CYS A 47 -8.44 -19.21 1.84
CA CYS A 47 -8.39 -19.46 0.40
C CYS A 47 -8.93 -20.83 -0.03
N SER A 48 -9.11 -21.75 0.91
CA SER A 48 -9.69 -23.09 0.68
C SER A 48 -11.21 -23.10 0.66
N ARG A 49 -11.86 -21.97 0.94
CA ARG A 49 -13.31 -21.83 0.93
C ARG A 49 -13.85 -21.82 -0.50
N GLY A 50 -15.11 -22.26 -0.67
CA GLY A 50 -15.74 -22.39 -1.98
C GLY A 50 -15.73 -21.10 -2.81
N TRP A 51 -15.99 -19.96 -2.17
CA TRP A 51 -15.99 -18.64 -2.81
C TRP A 51 -14.60 -18.20 -3.34
N ALA A 52 -13.52 -18.77 -2.80
CA ALA A 52 -12.15 -18.45 -3.19
C ALA A 52 -11.57 -19.41 -4.25
N GLY A 53 -12.36 -20.36 -4.77
CA GLY A 53 -11.92 -21.35 -5.76
C GLY A 53 -11.78 -22.78 -5.25
N GLY A 54 -12.38 -23.09 -4.09
CA GLY A 54 -12.48 -24.45 -3.55
C GLY A 54 -11.26 -24.90 -2.74
N LYS A 55 -11.26 -26.18 -2.34
CA LYS A 55 -10.26 -26.74 -1.42
C LYS A 55 -8.85 -26.67 -2.03
N ILE A 56 -7.89 -26.14 -1.27
CA ILE A 56 -6.46 -26.26 -1.61
C ILE A 56 -5.99 -27.65 -1.18
N SER A 57 -5.68 -28.50 -2.16
CA SER A 57 -5.20 -29.88 -1.92
C SER A 57 -3.71 -29.96 -1.63
N ASN A 58 -2.92 -29.01 -2.16
CA ASN A 58 -1.48 -28.91 -1.94
C ASN A 58 -1.11 -27.46 -1.61
N ARG A 59 -0.77 -27.24 -0.33
CA ARG A 59 -0.35 -25.93 0.21
C ARG A 59 0.88 -25.38 -0.49
N GLU A 60 1.93 -26.19 -0.57
CA GLU A 60 3.23 -25.76 -1.06
C GLU A 60 3.13 -25.33 -2.52
N GLN A 61 2.44 -26.14 -3.34
CA GLN A 61 2.20 -25.83 -4.74
C GLN A 61 1.40 -24.52 -4.90
N PHE A 62 0.34 -24.33 -4.10
CA PHE A 62 -0.44 -23.10 -4.11
C PHE A 62 0.43 -21.87 -3.80
N LEU A 63 1.21 -21.91 -2.72
CA LEU A 63 2.09 -20.79 -2.34
C LEU A 63 3.19 -20.56 -3.37
N ASN A 64 3.75 -21.61 -3.98
CA ASN A 64 4.74 -21.47 -5.03
C ASN A 64 4.18 -20.77 -6.27
N TYR A 65 2.91 -21.02 -6.63
CA TYR A 65 2.25 -20.26 -7.70
C TYR A 65 2.03 -18.79 -7.33
N MET A 66 1.68 -18.50 -6.09
CA MET A 66 1.54 -17.12 -5.62
C MET A 66 2.89 -16.38 -5.63
N LYS A 67 3.95 -17.01 -5.11
CA LYS A 67 5.33 -16.48 -5.15
C LYS A 67 5.80 -16.24 -6.59
N ARG A 68 5.48 -17.15 -7.52
CA ARG A 68 5.79 -16.95 -8.94
C ARG A 68 5.07 -15.72 -9.51
N TRP A 69 3.83 -15.48 -9.08
CA TRP A 69 3.07 -14.31 -9.50
C TRP A 69 3.69 -12.99 -9.01
N GLU A 70 4.46 -12.99 -7.91
CA GLU A 70 5.19 -11.79 -7.43
C GLU A 70 6.17 -11.22 -8.46
N SER A 71 6.67 -12.08 -9.37
CA SER A 71 7.56 -11.64 -10.44
C SER A 71 6.85 -10.91 -11.59
N SER A 72 5.51 -10.97 -11.64
CA SER A 72 4.70 -10.44 -12.73
C SER A 72 4.66 -8.90 -12.74
N PRO A 73 4.40 -8.27 -13.91
CA PRO A 73 4.17 -6.84 -14.00
C PRO A 73 2.98 -6.37 -13.15
N GLU A 74 1.91 -7.17 -13.11
CA GLU A 74 0.70 -6.90 -12.30
C GLU A 74 1.06 -6.74 -10.82
N TYR A 75 1.77 -7.72 -10.24
CA TYR A 75 2.16 -7.67 -8.83
C TYR A 75 3.10 -6.49 -8.53
N LYS A 76 4.12 -6.30 -9.38
CA LYS A 76 5.10 -5.21 -9.20
C LYS A 76 4.45 -3.84 -9.24
N ARG A 77 3.47 -3.64 -10.14
CA ARG A 77 2.70 -2.40 -10.22
C ARG A 77 1.94 -2.12 -8.92
N LEU A 78 1.25 -3.12 -8.38
CA LEU A 78 0.56 -3.00 -7.09
C LEU A 78 1.53 -2.67 -5.95
N LEU A 79 2.70 -3.32 -5.93
CA LEU A 79 3.72 -3.04 -4.92
C LEU A 79 4.22 -1.60 -5.00
N PHE A 80 4.46 -1.06 -6.20
CA PHE A 80 4.86 0.34 -6.35
C PHE A 80 3.79 1.31 -5.87
N LEU A 81 2.52 1.06 -6.19
CA LEU A 81 1.41 1.89 -5.72
C LEU A 81 1.26 1.83 -4.19
N LEU A 82 1.41 0.64 -3.60
CA LEU A 82 1.40 0.49 -2.14
C LEU A 82 2.54 1.30 -1.50
N LYS A 83 3.75 1.25 -2.08
CA LYS A 83 4.89 2.03 -1.57
C LYS A 83 4.73 3.54 -1.76
N GLU A 84 4.02 3.97 -2.79
CA GLU A 84 3.67 5.36 -2.97
C GLU A 84 2.67 5.83 -1.89
N ASP A 85 1.68 5.02 -1.54
CA ASP A 85 0.70 5.31 -0.48
C ASP A 85 1.37 5.35 0.91
N GLU A 86 2.25 4.39 1.20
CA GLU A 86 3.01 4.32 2.47
C GLU A 86 4.08 5.41 2.59
N PHE A 87 4.48 6.04 1.49
CA PHE A 87 5.63 6.96 1.44
C PHE A 87 5.52 8.13 2.42
N ALA A 88 4.30 8.62 2.66
CA ALA A 88 4.05 9.67 3.62
C ALA A 88 4.46 9.26 5.05
N THR A 89 4.09 8.04 5.44
CA THR A 89 4.41 7.46 6.74
C THR A 89 5.90 7.20 6.84
N ASP A 90 6.50 6.59 5.81
CA ASP A 90 7.95 6.35 5.74
C ASP A 90 8.75 7.65 5.92
N MET A 91 8.32 8.75 5.27
CA MET A 91 8.96 10.06 5.44
C MET A 91 8.87 10.59 6.87
N LEU A 92 7.76 10.34 7.57
CA LEU A 92 7.57 10.77 8.96
C LEU A 92 8.42 9.94 9.93
N GLU A 93 8.50 8.63 9.72
CA GLU A 93 9.34 7.74 10.53
C GLU A 93 10.82 8.11 10.42
N VAL A 94 11.32 8.28 9.19
CA VAL A 94 12.70 8.72 8.94
C VAL A 94 12.96 10.11 9.52
N TYR A 95 11.98 11.02 9.43
CA TYR A 95 12.10 12.35 10.04
C TYR A 95 12.32 12.28 11.54
N GLU A 96 11.54 11.48 12.27
CA GLU A 96 11.71 11.34 13.72
C GLU A 96 13.05 10.67 14.10
N GLU A 97 13.51 9.67 13.35
CA GLU A 97 14.83 9.07 13.58
C GLU A 97 15.98 10.08 13.36
N VAL A 98 15.93 10.84 12.25
CA VAL A 98 16.95 11.84 11.92
C VAL A 98 16.91 12.98 12.94
N LYS A 99 15.72 13.37 13.40
CA LYS A 99 15.55 14.38 14.47
C LYS A 99 16.17 13.94 15.77
N LYS A 100 15.96 12.68 16.17
CA LYS A 100 16.59 12.12 17.36
C LYS A 100 18.12 12.23 17.28
N LYS A 101 18.74 11.80 16.17
CA LYS A 101 20.19 11.92 15.95
C LYS A 101 20.67 13.37 15.92
N ALA A 102 19.93 14.28 15.28
CA ALA A 102 20.30 15.69 15.22
C ALA A 102 20.30 16.37 16.60
N ILE A 103 19.38 15.98 17.49
CA ILE A 103 19.27 16.51 18.85
C ILE A 103 20.31 15.86 19.78
N GLU A 104 20.48 14.55 19.70
CA GLU A 104 21.35 13.78 20.61
C GLU A 104 22.83 13.90 20.25
N ASP A 105 23.17 13.81 18.96
CA ASP A 105 24.56 13.72 18.49
C ASP A 105 25.12 15.05 17.96
N THR A 106 24.29 16.11 17.92
CA THR A 106 24.62 17.42 17.29
C THR A 106 25.25 17.26 15.89
N ASP A 107 24.84 16.22 15.15
CA ASP A 107 25.41 15.87 13.87
C ASP A 107 24.92 16.83 12.77
N SER A 108 25.85 17.64 12.25
CA SER A 108 25.61 18.59 11.17
C SER A 108 25.00 17.96 9.90
N GLN A 109 25.32 16.70 9.59
CA GLN A 109 24.77 15.99 8.46
C GLN A 109 23.31 15.56 8.73
N ALA A 110 23.00 15.13 9.95
CA ALA A 110 21.64 14.82 10.36
C ALA A 110 20.73 16.06 10.33
N ILE A 111 21.23 17.22 10.79
CA ILE A 111 20.50 18.50 10.72
C ILE A 111 20.19 18.87 9.26
N LYS A 112 21.16 18.72 8.36
CA LYS A 112 20.96 18.98 6.93
C LYS A 112 19.93 18.03 6.30
N ASN A 113 20.00 16.74 6.63
CA ASN A 113 19.04 15.73 6.19
C ASN A 113 17.62 16.03 6.70
N MET A 114 17.47 16.49 7.95
CA MET A 114 16.19 16.89 8.52
C MET A 114 15.54 18.03 7.72
N ILE A 115 16.32 19.07 7.37
CA ILE A 115 15.83 20.21 6.57
C ILE A 115 15.39 19.74 5.17
N MET A 116 16.10 18.78 4.58
CA MET A 116 15.73 18.19 3.28
C MET A 116 14.42 17.41 3.38
N LEU A 117 14.29 16.53 4.38
CA LEU A 117 13.05 15.78 4.62
C LEU A 117 11.85 16.70 4.83
N GLN A 118 12.02 17.78 5.62
CA GLN A 118 10.95 18.76 5.83
C GLN A 118 10.52 19.46 4.52
N LYS A 119 11.43 19.65 3.56
CA LYS A 119 11.09 20.19 2.23
C LYS A 119 10.32 19.17 1.40
N GLU A 120 10.71 17.90 1.40
CA GLU A 120 10.00 16.85 0.67
C GLU A 120 8.59 16.60 1.24
N ILE A 121 8.44 16.55 2.57
CA ILE A 121 7.12 16.47 3.23
C ILE A 121 6.21 17.63 2.80
N LYS A 122 6.74 18.86 2.72
CA LYS A 122 5.97 20.02 2.25
C LYS A 122 5.55 19.91 0.78
N LYS A 123 6.39 19.33 -0.08
CA LYS A 123 6.02 19.10 -1.49
C LYS A 123 4.94 18.04 -1.59
N TYR A 124 5.09 16.94 -0.87
CA TYR A 124 4.11 15.85 -0.83
C TYR A 124 2.75 16.33 -0.33
N ARG A 125 2.72 17.10 0.78
CA ARG A 125 1.49 17.73 1.28
C ARG A 125 0.81 18.62 0.24
N LYS A 126 1.56 19.46 -0.47
CA LYS A 126 0.99 20.31 -1.55
C LYS A 126 0.41 19.47 -2.69
N SER A 127 0.98 18.31 -2.97
CA SER A 127 0.44 17.37 -3.95
C SER A 127 -0.92 16.83 -3.50
N ILE A 128 -1.04 16.45 -2.23
CA ILE A 128 -2.32 16.03 -1.62
C ILE A 128 -3.35 17.17 -1.64
N ASP A 129 -2.98 18.36 -1.17
CA ASP A 129 -3.89 19.51 -1.13
C ASP A 129 -4.43 19.85 -2.53
N LYS A 130 -3.59 19.71 -3.56
CA LYS A 130 -3.99 19.88 -4.97
C LYS A 130 -4.92 18.76 -5.43
N TYR A 131 -4.65 17.51 -5.07
CA TYR A 131 -5.50 16.37 -5.39
C TYR A 131 -6.92 16.55 -4.82
N MET A 132 -7.04 16.88 -3.53
CA MET A 132 -8.33 17.12 -2.86
C MET A 132 -9.13 18.25 -3.52
N GLN A 133 -8.46 19.34 -3.94
CA GLN A 133 -9.10 20.44 -4.67
C GLN A 133 -9.58 20.05 -6.09
N THR A 134 -9.04 18.97 -6.65
CA THR A 134 -9.43 18.47 -7.97
C THR A 134 -10.64 17.54 -7.83
N GLU A 135 -10.66 16.67 -6.81
CA GLU A 135 -11.83 15.84 -6.47
C GLU A 135 -13.06 16.68 -6.09
N GLU A 136 -12.91 17.73 -5.27
CA GLU A 136 -14.03 18.62 -4.89
C GLU A 136 -14.67 19.34 -6.09
N LYS A 137 -13.95 19.50 -7.20
CA LYS A 137 -14.49 20.13 -8.42
C LYS A 137 -15.20 19.15 -9.34
N GLU A 138 -14.91 17.86 -9.25
CA GLU A 138 -15.56 16.84 -10.07
C GLU A 138 -16.94 16.43 -9.50
N GLU A 139 -17.24 16.73 -8.22
CA GLU A 139 -18.54 16.47 -7.59
C GLU A 139 -19.58 17.61 -7.73
N ASP A 140 -19.20 18.85 -8.10
CA ASP A 140 -20.11 20.01 -8.15
C ASP A 140 -20.70 20.32 -9.56
N ASP A 141 -20.32 19.58 -10.61
CA ASP A 141 -20.87 19.75 -11.97
C ASP A 141 -22.14 18.89 -12.22
N GLY A 142 -22.87 18.56 -11.14
CA GLY A 142 -24.02 17.64 -11.14
C GLY A 142 -25.40 18.27 -10.87
N LEU A 143 -25.55 19.59 -10.93
CA LEU A 143 -26.85 20.27 -10.72
C LEU A 143 -27.31 20.98 -12.00
N ILE A 144 -28.01 20.23 -12.86
CA ILE A 144 -28.85 20.79 -13.92
C ILE A 144 -30.31 20.66 -13.47
N LEU A 145 -31.00 21.81 -13.45
CA LEU A 145 -32.42 22.06 -13.13
C LEU A 145 -33.41 21.06 -13.75
#